data_AF-A0A7S1LUN2-F1
#
_entry.id   AF-A0A7S1LUN2-F1
#
_cell.length_a   1.000
_cell.length_b   1.000
_cell.length_c   1.000
_cell.angle_alpha   90.00
_cell.angle_beta   90.00
_cell.angle_gamma   90.00
#
_symmetry.space_group_name_H-M   'P 1'
#
loop_
_entity.id
_entity.type
_entity.pdbx_description
1 polymer ?
#
loop_
_entity_poly.entity_id
_entity_poly.type
_entity_poly.pdbx_seq_one_letter_code
_entity_poly.pdbx_strand_id
1 'polypeptide(L)'
;MGFAPFGEVVEGMDVVDALYGGYGEGPPGGTGPDQERIQQRGNAYLESEFPLLSFIDTTYLSGNVTMPTGDEIAEGAVGGEGSGAVVPLVVGLALASIAMLLFARFCCKRHGRGSHEESK
;
A
#
# COMPACT_ATOMS: atom_id res chain seq x y z
N MET A 1 13.06 15.05 13.25
CA MET A 1 11.73 14.77 12.69
C MET A 1 11.27 16.03 11.99
N GLY A 2 11.22 16.04 10.67
CA GLY A 2 10.79 17.19 9.89
C GLY A 2 10.37 16.70 8.51
N PHE A 3 9.23 17.19 8.03
CA PHE A 3 8.78 16.94 6.67
C PHE A 3 9.43 17.98 5.76
N ALA A 4 9.91 17.55 4.58
CA ALA A 4 10.36 18.49 3.57
C ALA A 4 9.13 19.26 3.05
N PRO A 5 9.16 20.61 3.06
CA PRO A 5 8.06 21.39 2.50
C PRO A 5 7.92 21.09 1.00
N PHE A 6 6.68 20.96 0.53
CA PHE A 6 6.38 20.65 -0.87
C PHE A 6 5.72 21.81 -1.64
N GLY A 7 5.39 22.91 -0.94
CA GLY A 7 4.74 24.07 -1.52
C GLY A 7 4.50 25.17 -0.49
N GLU A 8 4.05 26.32 -0.99
CA GLU A 8 3.66 27.49 -0.20
C GLU A 8 2.30 28.01 -0.67
N VAL A 9 1.59 28.70 0.23
CA VAL A 9 0.34 29.37 -0.10
C VAL A 9 0.69 30.76 -0.64
N VAL A 10 0.45 30.98 -1.93
CA VAL A 10 0.76 32.27 -2.59
C VAL A 10 -0.35 33.31 -2.45
N GLU A 11 -1.59 32.87 -2.28
CA GLU A 11 -2.79 33.71 -2.16
C GLU A 11 -3.80 33.06 -1.21
N GLY A 12 -4.64 33.86 -0.53
CA GLY A 12 -5.73 33.35 0.31
C GLY A 12 -5.33 32.86 1.71
N MET A 13 -4.23 33.36 2.28
CA MET A 13 -3.80 33.02 3.65
C MET A 13 -4.84 33.36 4.72
N ASP A 14 -5.65 34.41 4.49
CA ASP A 14 -6.77 34.78 5.36
C ASP A 14 -7.84 33.68 5.46
N VAL A 15 -8.06 32.92 4.38
CA VAL A 15 -8.96 31.75 4.38
C VAL A 15 -8.36 30.61 5.18
N VAL A 16 -7.05 30.38 5.06
CA VAL A 16 -6.32 29.35 5.82
C VAL A 16 -6.37 29.66 7.31
N ASP A 17 -6.16 30.92 7.69
CA ASP A 17 -6.22 31.38 9.08
C ASP A 17 -7.64 31.28 9.68
N ALA A 18 -8.67 31.28 8.83
CA ALA A 18 -10.07 31.13 9.23
C ALA A 18 -10.52 29.67 9.39
N LEU A 19 -9.67 28.67 9.08
CA LEU A 19 -10.00 27.27 9.26
C LEU A 19 -10.28 26.94 10.74
N TYR A 20 -11.19 26.00 10.97
CA TYR A 20 -11.57 25.64 12.33
C TYR A 20 -10.43 24.93 13.07
N GLY A 21 -9.76 25.65 13.97
CA GLY A 21 -8.64 25.14 14.77
C GLY A 21 -9.02 24.45 16.10
N GLY A 22 -10.31 24.24 16.38
CA GLY A 22 -10.77 23.83 17.71
C GLY A 22 -10.52 22.36 18.08
N TYR A 23 -10.30 21.47 17.11
CA TYR A 23 -10.13 20.03 17.37
C TYR A 23 -8.70 19.62 17.72
N GLY A 24 -7.70 20.38 17.27
CA GLY A 24 -6.27 20.13 17.58
C GLY A 24 -5.70 18.88 16.91
N GLU A 25 -4.65 18.32 17.52
CA GLU A 25 -3.94 17.14 17.02
C GLU A 25 -4.71 15.84 17.27
N GLY A 26 -4.45 14.81 16.45
CA GLY A 26 -5.03 13.48 16.64
C GLY A 26 -4.59 12.79 17.95
N PRO A 27 -5.29 11.71 18.36
CA PRO A 27 -4.91 10.92 19.52
C PRO A 27 -3.52 10.26 19.36
N PRO A 28 -2.79 9.96 20.44
CA PRO A 28 -3.15 10.14 21.86
C PRO A 28 -2.84 11.54 22.42
N GLY A 29 -2.21 12.42 21.63
CA GLY A 29 -1.74 13.73 22.08
C GLY A 29 -2.79 14.85 22.04
N GLY A 30 -3.90 14.64 21.35
CA GLY A 30 -4.98 15.62 21.26
C GLY A 30 -6.36 15.01 21.01
N THR A 31 -7.30 15.89 20.69
CA THR A 31 -8.75 15.59 20.51
C THR A 31 -9.19 15.57 19.05
N GLY A 32 -8.24 15.63 18.13
CA GLY A 32 -8.48 15.66 16.70
C GLY A 32 -8.89 14.30 16.13
N PRO A 33 -9.17 14.24 14.83
CA PRO A 33 -9.53 13.00 14.14
C PRO A 33 -8.47 11.91 14.28
N ASP A 34 -8.94 10.68 14.53
CA ASP A 34 -8.08 9.51 14.60
C ASP A 34 -7.74 8.96 13.20
N GLN A 35 -6.44 8.79 12.93
CA GLN A 35 -5.95 8.38 11.61
C GLN A 35 -6.41 6.98 11.19
N GLU A 36 -6.53 6.03 12.12
CA GLU A 36 -7.01 4.68 11.79
C GLU A 36 -8.50 4.71 11.42
N ARG A 37 -9.27 5.52 12.14
CA ARG A 37 -10.71 5.68 11.88
C ARG A 37 -10.99 6.41 10.58
N ILE A 38 -10.18 7.40 10.20
CA ILE A 38 -10.26 8.03 8.87
C ILE A 38 -10.04 7.00 7.78
N GLN A 39 -9.01 6.15 7.90
CA GLN A 39 -8.73 5.13 6.88
C GLN A 39 -9.86 4.10 6.75
N GLN A 40 -10.50 3.72 7.86
CA GLN A 40 -11.55 2.70 7.86
C GLN A 40 -12.94 3.24 7.47
N ARG A 41 -13.27 4.47 7.86
CA ARG A 41 -14.64 5.02 7.77
C ARG A 41 -14.75 6.25 6.86
N GLY A 42 -13.65 6.88 6.51
CA GLY A 42 -13.61 8.07 5.65
C GLY A 42 -14.48 9.21 6.17
N ASN A 43 -15.12 9.92 5.24
CA ASN A 43 -15.93 11.11 5.53
C ASN A 43 -17.08 10.85 6.49
N ALA A 44 -17.71 9.68 6.49
CA ALA A 44 -18.83 9.40 7.39
C ALA A 44 -18.45 9.55 8.87
N TYR A 45 -17.20 9.25 9.23
CA TYR A 45 -16.67 9.47 10.57
C TYR A 45 -16.42 10.96 10.85
N LEU A 46 -15.82 11.68 9.90
CA LEU A 46 -15.52 13.10 10.04
C LEU A 46 -16.79 13.94 10.14
N GLU A 47 -17.78 13.66 9.31
CA GLU A 47 -19.06 14.39 9.31
C GLU A 47 -19.88 14.15 10.58
N SER A 48 -19.81 12.94 11.17
CA SER A 48 -20.57 12.60 12.37
C SER A 48 -19.92 13.09 13.66
N GLU A 49 -18.59 13.01 13.78
CA GLU A 49 -17.87 13.34 15.02
C GLU A 49 -17.18 14.70 15.00
N PHE A 50 -16.94 15.27 13.82
CA PHE A 50 -16.26 16.56 13.64
C PHE A 50 -17.07 17.50 12.73
N PRO A 51 -18.31 17.87 13.12
CA PRO A 51 -19.21 18.65 12.27
C PRO A 51 -18.71 20.07 11.95
N LEU A 52 -17.72 20.58 12.68
CA LEU A 52 -17.11 21.89 12.44
C LEU A 52 -15.85 21.82 11.57
N LEU A 53 -15.44 20.63 11.13
CA LEU A 53 -14.25 20.46 10.29
C LEU A 53 -14.49 21.12 8.93
N SER A 54 -13.49 21.87 8.47
CA SER A 54 -13.52 22.49 7.14
C SER A 54 -13.16 21.46 6.06
N PHE A 55 -13.84 21.51 4.91
CA PHE A 55 -13.63 20.58 3.79
C PHE A 55 -13.20 21.31 2.52
N ILE A 56 -12.39 20.63 1.71
CA ILE A 56 -12.09 21.02 0.34
C ILE A 56 -13.05 20.24 -0.56
N ASP A 57 -13.90 20.96 -1.28
CA ASP A 57 -14.90 20.35 -2.17
C ASP A 57 -14.35 20.17 -3.59
N THR A 58 -13.75 21.21 -4.15
CA THR A 58 -13.25 21.22 -5.52
C THR A 58 -11.86 21.81 -5.58
N THR A 59 -10.99 21.22 -6.40
CA THR A 59 -9.67 21.77 -6.73
C THR A 59 -9.50 21.79 -8.24
N TYR A 60 -8.70 22.73 -8.74
CA TYR A 60 -8.36 22.83 -10.15
C TYR A 60 -6.89 23.21 -10.29
N LEU A 61 -6.26 22.74 -11.37
CA LEU A 61 -4.91 23.13 -11.71
C LEU A 61 -4.96 24.52 -12.35
N SER A 62 -4.30 25.49 -11.72
CA SER A 62 -4.12 26.82 -12.27
C SER A 62 -2.73 26.92 -12.89
N GLY A 63 -2.65 27.05 -14.21
CA GLY A 63 -1.40 27.14 -14.97
C GLY A 63 -1.28 26.10 -16.09
N ASN A 64 -0.27 26.26 -16.94
CA ASN A 64 0.03 25.31 -18.00
C ASN A 64 0.86 24.15 -17.44
N VAL A 65 0.19 23.13 -16.94
CA VAL A 65 0.84 21.92 -16.44
C VAL A 65 1.27 21.08 -17.65
N THR A 66 2.54 21.20 -18.03
CA THR A 66 3.15 20.19 -18.90
C THR A 66 3.33 18.95 -18.05
N MET A 67 2.32 18.09 -18.05
CA MET A 67 2.47 16.74 -17.55
C MET A 67 3.67 16.12 -18.28
N PRO A 68 4.57 15.40 -17.61
CA PRO A 68 5.55 14.61 -18.32
C PRO A 68 4.77 13.61 -19.18
N THR A 69 4.68 13.90 -20.48
CA THR A 69 4.40 12.89 -21.50
C THR A 69 5.40 11.77 -21.25
N GLY A 70 4.91 10.54 -21.14
CA GLY A 70 5.58 9.38 -20.53
C GLY A 70 6.88 8.87 -21.17
N ASP A 71 7.73 9.76 -21.69
CA ASP A 71 9.04 9.45 -22.26
C ASP A 71 10.20 9.86 -21.34
N GLU A 72 9.97 10.59 -20.23
CA GLU A 72 11.03 10.96 -19.27
C GLU A 72 10.63 10.68 -17.82
N ILE A 73 10.20 9.44 -17.53
CA ILE A 73 10.43 8.88 -16.20
C ILE A 73 11.92 8.53 -16.14
N ALA A 74 12.75 9.52 -15.81
CA ALA A 74 14.05 9.23 -15.24
C ALA A 74 13.78 8.43 -13.96
N GLU A 75 14.21 7.17 -13.94
CA GLU A 75 14.12 6.30 -12.77
C GLU A 75 14.88 6.96 -11.61
N GLY A 76 14.15 7.70 -10.77
CA GLY A 76 14.61 8.10 -9.46
C GLY A 76 14.81 6.82 -8.66
N ALA A 77 16.07 6.42 -8.50
CA ALA A 77 16.48 5.28 -7.72
C ALA A 77 15.95 5.40 -6.28
N VAL A 78 14.79 4.80 -6.02
CA VAL A 78 14.34 4.49 -4.66
C VAL A 78 15.28 3.39 -4.17
N GLY A 79 16.23 3.79 -3.33
CA GLY A 79 17.10 2.90 -2.58
C GLY A 79 16.29 2.05 -1.62
N GLY A 80 15.87 0.89 -2.09
CA GLY A 80 15.38 -0.23 -1.30
C GLY A 80 16.11 -1.48 -1.79
N GLU A 81 17.10 -1.92 -1.03
CA GLU A 81 17.87 -3.13 -1.28
C GLU A 81 16.96 -4.37 -1.15
N GLY A 82 16.30 -4.73 -2.25
CA GLY A 82 15.46 -5.91 -2.36
C GLY A 82 15.63 -6.50 -3.75
N SER A 83 16.75 -7.19 -3.96
CA SER A 83 17.17 -7.79 -5.23
C SER A 83 16.01 -8.49 -5.97
N GLY A 84 15.40 -7.80 -6.94
CA GLY A 84 14.27 -8.28 -7.74
C GLY A 84 14.57 -9.51 -8.60
N ALA A 85 15.81 -9.99 -8.62
CA ALA A 85 16.18 -11.26 -9.23
C ALA A 85 15.82 -12.48 -8.35
N VAL A 86 15.59 -12.29 -7.04
CA VAL A 86 15.33 -13.43 -6.15
C VAL A 86 13.90 -13.95 -6.28
N VAL A 87 12.91 -13.07 -6.48
CA VAL A 87 11.48 -13.43 -6.48
C VAL A 87 11.11 -14.51 -7.51
N PRO A 88 11.48 -14.43 -8.81
CA PRO A 88 11.18 -15.50 -9.75
C PRO A 88 11.93 -16.80 -9.44
N LEU A 89 13.12 -16.73 -8.83
CA LEU A 89 13.98 -17.87 -8.54
C LEU A 89 13.48 -18.67 -7.32
N VAL A 90 13.04 -18.01 -6.24
CA VAL A 90 12.41 -18.70 -5.09
C VAL A 90 11.06 -19.32 -5.46
N VAL A 91 10.25 -18.64 -6.27
CA VAL A 91 8.96 -19.19 -6.72
C VAL A 91 9.17 -20.40 -7.63
N GLY A 92 10.15 -20.35 -8.54
CA GLY A 92 10.51 -21.47 -9.42
C GLY A 92 10.98 -22.71 -8.66
N LEU A 93 11.86 -22.55 -7.67
CA LEU A 93 12.34 -23.66 -6.84
C LEU A 93 11.24 -24.24 -5.93
N ALA A 94 10.33 -23.40 -5.41
CA ALA A 94 9.19 -23.86 -4.63
C ALA A 94 8.24 -24.73 -5.47
N LEU A 95 7.93 -24.32 -6.70
CA LEU A 95 7.09 -25.13 -7.60
C LEU A 95 7.78 -26.43 -8.02
N ALA A 96 9.09 -26.41 -8.29
CA ALA A 96 9.85 -27.61 -8.64
C ALA A 96 9.89 -28.63 -7.49
N SER A 97 10.09 -28.18 -6.26
CA SER A 97 10.11 -29.04 -5.07
C SER A 97 8.73 -29.63 -4.76
N ILE A 98 7.66 -28.84 -4.90
CA ILE A 98 6.28 -29.33 -4.78
C ILE A 98 5.99 -30.39 -5.84
N ALA A 99 6.38 -30.16 -7.11
CA ALA A 99 6.21 -31.12 -8.19
C ALA A 99 6.99 -32.43 -7.93
N MET A 100 8.22 -32.34 -7.43
CA MET A 100 9.05 -33.50 -7.09
C MET A 100 8.47 -34.32 -5.93
N LEU A 101 7.90 -33.66 -4.90
CA LEU A 101 7.22 -34.34 -3.79
C LEU A 101 5.94 -35.05 -4.23
N LEU A 102 5.16 -34.42 -5.12
CA LEU A 102 3.97 -35.03 -5.71
C LEU A 102 4.34 -36.24 -6.59
N PHE A 103 5.42 -36.13 -7.37
CA PHE A 103 5.92 -37.23 -8.18
C PHE A 103 6.48 -38.37 -7.32
N ALA A 104 7.23 -38.08 -6.26
CA ALA A 104 7.70 -39.10 -5.31
C ALA A 104 6.53 -39.81 -4.61
N ARG A 105 5.50 -39.06 -4.18
CA ARG A 105 4.27 -39.64 -3.61
C ARG A 105 3.53 -40.50 -4.65
N PHE A 106 3.51 -40.10 -5.92
CA PHE A 106 2.92 -40.87 -7.02
C PHE A 106 3.73 -42.15 -7.31
N CYS A 107 5.06 -42.07 -7.34
CA CYS A 107 5.94 -43.22 -7.51
C CYS A 107 5.83 -44.20 -6.33
N CYS A 108 5.84 -43.72 -5.08
CA CYS A 108 5.59 -44.55 -3.90
C CYS A 108 4.19 -45.16 -3.91
N LYS A 109 3.15 -44.43 -4.35
CA LYS A 109 1.78 -44.95 -4.49
C LYS A 109 1.66 -46.02 -5.57
N ARG A 110 2.41 -45.89 -6.68
CA ARG A 110 2.38 -46.83 -7.81
C ARG A 110 3.23 -48.09 -7.56
N HIS A 111 4.31 -48.00 -6.79
CA HIS A 111 5.17 -49.15 -6.47
C HIS A 111 4.64 -50.03 -5.32
N GLY A 112 3.63 -49.59 -4.56
CA GLY A 112 2.97 -50.38 -3.51
C GLY A 112 1.88 -51.36 -3.97
N ARG A 113 1.71 -51.60 -5.28
CA ARG A 113 0.69 -52.49 -5.86
C ARG A 113 1.28 -53.60 -6.74
N GLY A 114 2.52 -54.04 -6.49
CA GLY A 114 3.22 -55.03 -7.32
C GLY A 114 4.07 -56.06 -6.58
N SER A 115 3.76 -56.38 -5.32
CA SER A 115 4.47 -57.44 -4.59
C SER A 115 3.51 -58.22 -3.69
N HIS A 116 2.67 -59.06 -4.31
CA HIS A 116 2.13 -60.27 -3.70
C HIS A 116 1.70 -61.20 -4.83
N GLU A 117 2.68 -61.87 -5.43
CA GLU A 117 2.47 -63.10 -6.19
C GLU A 117 3.36 -64.17 -5.54
N GLU A 118 2.78 -65.36 -5.37
CA GLU A 118 3.37 -66.62 -4.89
C GLU A 118 3.67 -66.82 -3.39
N SER A 119 2.75 -67.53 -2.73
CA SER A 119 3.14 -68.67 -1.89
C SER A 119 2.06 -69.76 -1.94
N LYS A 120 2.42 -70.86 -2.62
CA LYS A 120 1.84 -72.21 -2.68
C LYS A 120 0.75 -72.51 -3.72
#